data_AF-A0A2W1AI96-F1
#
_entry.id   AF-A0A2W1AI96-F1
#
_cell.length_a   1.000
_cell.length_b   1.000
_cell.length_c   1.000
_cell.angle_alpha   90.00
_cell.angle_beta   90.00
_cell.angle_gamma   90.00
#
_symmetry.space_group_name_H-M   'P 1'
#
loop_
_entity.id
_entity.type
_entity.pdbx_description
1 polymer ?
#
loop_
_entity_poly.entity_id
_entity_poly.type
_entity_poly.pdbx_seq_one_letter_code
_entity_poly.pdbx_strand_id
1 'polypeptide(L)' 'MLFCNEEGLPITEHLPDDHEGKEIYGIIKDILPDKGRVLTRLSKQQGREINK' A
#
# COMPACT_ATOMS: atom_id res chain seq x y z
N MET A 1 -7.58 2.19 2.42
CA MET A 1 -6.55 2.85 3.27
C MET A 1 -5.35 3.11 2.39
N LEU A 2 -4.94 4.38 2.23
CA LEU A 2 -3.64 4.70 1.65
C LEU A 2 -2.58 4.47 2.74
N PHE A 3 -1.52 3.74 2.41
CA PHE A 3 -0.37 3.56 3.30
C PHE A 3 0.53 4.78 3.16
N CYS A 4 0.91 5.42 4.27
CA CYS A 4 1.83 6.55 4.27
C CYS A 4 3.16 6.19 4.94
N ASN A 5 4.24 6.88 4.57
CA ASN A 5 5.53 6.81 5.25
C ASN A 5 5.52 7.59 6.58
N GLU A 6 6.64 7.61 7.30
CA GLU A 6 6.77 8.32 8.59
C GLU A 6 6.56 9.83 8.49
N GLU A 7 6.70 10.40 7.29
CA GLU A 7 6.47 11.82 6.98
C GLU A 7 5.02 12.11 6.57
N GLY A 8 4.15 11.09 6.54
CA GLY A 8 2.75 11.21 6.15
C GLY A 8 2.49 11.22 4.64
N LEU A 9 3.52 10.99 3.82
CA LEU A 9 3.39 10.92 2.36
C LEU A 9 2.87 9.55 1.90
N PRO A 10 1.98 9.49 0.89
CA PRO A 10 1.46 8.23 0.39
C PRO A 10 2.57 7.38 -0.24
N ILE A 11 2.59 6.09 0.06
CA ILE A 11 3.46 5.11 -0.60
C ILE A 11 2.92 4.86 -2.00
N THR A 12 3.74 5.14 -3.01
CA THR A 12 3.32 5.06 -4.42
C THR A 12 4.11 4.04 -5.24
N GLU A 13 5.12 3.37 -4.67
CA GLU A 13 5.94 2.38 -5.39
C GLU A 13 5.14 1.19 -5.96
N HIS A 14 3.98 0.88 -5.37
CA HIS A 14 3.08 -0.19 -5.83
C HIS A 14 1.93 0.32 -6.69
N LEU A 15 1.81 1.63 -6.87
CA LEU A 15 0.78 2.18 -7.74
C LEU A 15 1.17 1.92 -9.20
N PRO A 16 0.19 1.69 -10.09
CA PRO A 16 0.40 1.67 -11.52
C PRO A 16 1.10 2.96 -11.99
N ASP A 17 1.84 2.89 -13.10
CA ASP A 17 2.55 4.05 -13.63
C ASP A 17 1.59 5.18 -14.06
N ASP A 18 0.38 4.82 -14.48
CA ASP A 18 -0.72 5.72 -14.88
C ASP A 18 -1.63 6.10 -13.70
N HIS A 19 -1.14 6.00 -12.46
CA HIS A 19 -1.92 6.34 -11.28
C HIS A 19 -1.65 7.80 -10.88
N GLU A 20 -2.71 8.60 -10.75
CA GLU A 20 -2.65 10.03 -10.37
C GLU A 20 -1.75 10.30 -9.15
N GLY A 21 -1.87 9.48 -8.11
CA GLY A 21 -0.96 9.57 -6.94
C GLY A 21 0.54 9.41 -7.26
N LYS A 22 0.93 8.61 -8.25
CA LYS A 22 2.31 8.48 -8.70
C LYS A 22 2.76 9.67 -9.55
N GLU A 23 1.85 10.28 -10.31
CA GLU A 23 2.12 11.52 -11.05
C GLU A 23 2.30 12.73 -10.12
N ILE A 24 1.46 12.84 -9.09
CA ILE A 24 1.48 13.96 -8.13
C ILE A 24 2.67 13.86 -7.17
N TYR A 25 2.92 12.67 -6.60
CA TYR A 25 3.91 12.48 -5.53
C TYR A 25 5.21 11.82 -6.00
N GLY A 26 5.30 11.38 -7.26
CA GLY A 26 6.41 10.57 -7.76
C GLY A 26 6.41 9.16 -7.18
N ILE A 27 7.57 8.49 -7.22
CA ILE A 27 7.78 7.15 -6.64
C ILE A 27 8.25 7.30 -5.19
N ILE A 28 7.37 7.02 -4.24
CA ILE A 28 7.62 7.01 -2.80
C ILE A 28 7.66 5.56 -2.34
N LYS A 29 8.82 5.16 -1.81
CA LYS A 29 9.08 3.81 -1.31
C LYS A 29 8.53 3.60 0.10
N ASP A 30 8.06 2.39 0.35
CA ASP A 30 7.73 1.86 1.66
C ASP A 30 9.01 1.39 2.36
N ILE A 31 9.50 2.17 3.32
CA ILE A 31 10.70 1.84 4.10
C ILE A 31 10.40 0.73 5.13
N LEU A 32 9.12 0.51 5.48
CA LEU A 32 8.68 -0.43 6.52
C LEU A 32 7.53 -1.33 6.03
N PRO A 33 7.75 -2.11 4.96
CA PRO A 33 6.71 -2.92 4.31
C PRO A 33 6.05 -3.92 5.26
N ASP A 34 6.77 -4.35 6.30
CA ASP A 34 6.30 -5.32 7.29
C ASP A 34 5.38 -4.74 8.37
N LYS A 35 5.42 -3.43 8.63
CA LYS A 35 4.62 -2.82 9.72
C LYS A 35 3.22 -2.41 9.27
N GLY A 36 3.06 -1.96 8.02
CA GLY A 36 1.76 -1.53 7.48
C GLY A 36 0.93 -2.64 6.84
N ARG A 37 1.57 -3.72 6.34
CA ARG A 37 0.89 -4.73 5.49
C ARG A 37 0.54 -6.03 6.18
N VAL A 38 0.68 -6.11 7.49
CA VAL A 38 0.26 -7.28 8.27
C VAL A 38 -1.20 -7.64 7.97
N LEU A 39 -2.07 -6.65 7.75
CA LEU A 39 -3.47 -6.86 7.36
C LEU A 39 -3.64 -7.50 5.98
N THR A 40 -2.76 -7.21 5.01
CA THR A 40 -2.79 -7.81 3.66
C THR A 40 -2.23 -9.24 3.66
N ARG A 41 -1.20 -9.50 4.48
CA ARG A 41 -0.65 -10.85 4.63
C ARG A 41 -1.63 -11.77 5.38
N LEU A 42 -2.29 -11.24 6.41
CA LEU A 42 -3.36 -11.96 7.13
C LEU A 42 -4.56 -12.29 6.23
N SER A 43 -4.92 -11.42 5.27
CA SER A 43 -6.03 -11.70 4.34
C SER A 43 -5.69 -12.74 3.28
N LYS A 44 -4.41 -12.90 2.90
CA LYS A 44 -3.97 -14.06 2.08
C LYS A 44 -3.83 -15.36 2.89
N GLN A 45 -3.52 -15.26 4.18
CA GLN A 45 -3.24 -16.42 5.04
C GLN A 45 -4.50 -16.95 5.75
N GLN A 46 -5.51 -16.11 5.96
CA GLN A 46 -6.84 -16.51 6.40
C GLN A 46 -7.73 -16.53 5.16
N GLY A 47 -8.04 -17.71 4.59
CA GLY A 47 -8.93 -17.91 3.45
C GLY A 47 -10.37 -17.45 3.71
N ARG A 48 -10.58 -16.15 3.89
CA ARG A 48 -11.88 -15.52 4.00
C ARG A 48 -12.26 -15.03 2.60
N GLU A 49 -13.01 -15.87 1.90
CA GLU A 49 -13.96 -15.38 0.90
C GLU A 49 -14.83 -14.31 1.57
N ILE A 50 -14.53 -13.06 1.29
CA ILE A 50 -15.48 -11.97 1.47
C ILE A 50 -16.53 -12.18 0.38
N ASN A 51 -17.63 -12.83 0.76
CA ASN A 51 -18.81 -13.01 -0.07
C ASN A 51 -19.22 -11.66 -0.70
N LYS A 52 -19.45 -11.72 -2.01
CA LYS A 52 -19.84 -10.61 -2.89
C LYS A 52 -21.26 -10.14 -2.61
#